data_AF-T0DLD8-F1
#
_entry.id   AF-T0DLD8-F1
#
_cell.length_a   1.000
_cell.length_b   1.000
_cell.length_c   1.000
_cell.angle_alpha   90.00
_cell.angle_beta   90.00
_cell.angle_gamma   90.00
#
_symmetry.space_group_name_H-M   'P 1'
#
loop_
_entity.id
_entity.type
_entity.pdbx_description
1 polymer ?
#
loop_
_entity_poly.entity_id
_entity_poly.type
_entity_poly.pdbx_seq_one_letter_code
_entity_poly.pdbx_strand_id
1 'polypeptide(L)' 'MSEIFKTIVRVPKKESAYFYFQLEANEGLCFYSTIEGDKHEGHRDIIVQAHPSLEPEVKYLLNKLAQEIDLQFID' A
#
# COMPACT_ATOMS: atom_id res chain seq x y z
N MET A 1 -3.25 24.46 2.76
CA MET A 1 -3.21 23.18 3.49
C MET A 1 -2.36 22.24 2.66
N SER A 2 -1.32 21.63 3.23
CA SER A 2 -0.64 20.53 2.54
C SER A 2 -1.55 19.32 2.64
N GLU A 3 -2.23 18.94 1.57
CA GLU A 3 -3.03 17.71 1.54
C GLU A 3 -2.06 16.53 1.59
N ILE A 4 -2.32 15.51 2.41
CA ILE A 4 -1.48 14.31 2.51
C ILE A 4 -1.72 13.44 1.26
N PHE A 5 -0.67 12.91 0.63
CA PHE A 5 -0.85 11.90 -0.42
C PHE A 5 -1.48 10.65 0.20
N LYS A 6 -2.54 10.13 -0.40
CA LYS A 6 -3.25 8.94 0.04
C LYS A 6 -3.68 8.11 -1.16
N THR A 7 -3.45 6.81 -1.11
CA THR A 7 -3.97 5.81 -2.05
C THR A 7 -4.47 4.60 -1.27
N ILE A 8 -5.37 3.82 -1.85
CA ILE A 8 -5.84 2.57 -1.28
C ILE A 8 -5.47 1.46 -2.26
N VAL A 9 -4.75 0.45 -1.75
CA VAL A 9 -4.40 -0.73 -2.50
C VAL A 9 -5.07 -1.96 -1.92
N ARG A 10 -5.46 -2.88 -2.80
CA ARG A 10 -5.97 -4.20 -2.46
C ARG A 10 -4.92 -5.25 -2.80
N VAL A 11 -4.64 -6.12 -1.83
CA VAL A 11 -3.63 -7.18 -1.95
C VAL A 11 -4.23 -8.51 -1.50
N PRO A 12 -4.04 -9.62 -2.24
CA PRO A 12 -4.41 -10.95 -1.78
C PRO A 12 -3.78 -11.27 -0.42
N LYS A 13 -4.55 -11.93 0.45
CA LYS A 13 -4.10 -12.28 1.81
C LYS A 13 -2.87 -13.18 1.84
N LYS A 14 -2.67 -14.00 0.79
CA LYS A 14 -1.47 -14.83 0.60
C LYS A 14 -0.20 -14.00 0.33
N GLU A 15 -0.33 -12.79 -0.18
CA GLU A 15 0.75 -11.89 -0.59
C GLU A 15 0.90 -10.69 0.36
N SER A 16 -0.07 -10.45 1.24
CA SER A 16 -0.07 -9.28 2.13
C SER A 16 1.16 -9.22 3.04
N ALA A 17 1.65 -10.36 3.54
CA ALA A 17 2.86 -10.39 4.36
C ALA A 17 4.08 -9.86 3.59
N TYR A 18 4.25 -10.27 2.32
CA TYR A 18 5.31 -9.75 1.46
C TYR A 18 5.14 -8.25 1.25
N PHE A 19 3.91 -7.80 0.93
CA PHE A 19 3.62 -6.39 0.73
C PHE A 19 3.97 -5.53 1.95
N TYR A 20 3.57 -5.93 3.17
CA TYR A 20 3.93 -5.20 4.39
C TYR A 20 5.44 -5.13 4.60
N PHE A 21 6.16 -6.24 4.40
CA PHE A 21 7.61 -6.24 4.53
C PHE A 21 8.30 -5.27 3.57
N GLN A 22 7.76 -5.09 2.35
CA GLN A 22 8.33 -4.12 1.41
C GLN A 22 8.08 -2.68 1.86
N LEU A 23 6.92 -2.37 2.45
CA LEU A 23 6.67 -1.05 3.04
C LEU A 23 7.57 -0.80 4.26
N GLU A 24 7.71 -1.79 5.14
CA GLU A 24 8.54 -1.72 6.35
C GLU A 24 10.04 -1.62 6.03
N ALA A 25 10.51 -2.29 4.97
CA ALA A 25 11.89 -2.20 4.50
C ALA A 25 12.24 -0.82 3.91
N ASN A 26 11.24 -0.05 3.47
CA ASN A 26 11.40 1.33 2.99
C ASN A 26 11.00 2.33 4.09
N GLU A 27 11.61 2.21 5.27
CA GLU A 27 11.32 3.05 6.44
C GLU A 27 11.33 4.55 6.08
N GLY A 28 10.31 5.29 6.52
CA GLY A 28 10.17 6.72 6.30
C GLY A 28 9.58 7.12 4.95
N LEU A 29 9.32 6.17 4.03
CA LEU A 29 8.71 6.47 2.73
C LEU A 29 7.20 6.72 2.81
N CYS A 30 6.48 5.89 3.56
CA CYS A 30 5.04 6.01 3.74
C CYS A 30 4.58 5.45 5.09
N PHE A 31 3.39 5.87 5.50
CA PHE A 31 2.58 5.22 6.53
C PHE A 31 1.58 4.29 5.86
N TYR A 32 1.20 3.22 6.54
CA TYR A 32 0.14 2.34 6.07
C TYR A 32 -0.81 1.92 7.19
N SER A 33 -2.03 1.56 6.82
CA SER A 33 -3.03 1.03 7.75
C SER A 33 -3.95 0.09 7.00
N THR A 34 -4.21 -1.08 7.59
CA THR A 34 -5.13 -2.07 7.00
C THR A 34 -6.56 -1.67 7.33
N ILE A 35 -7.40 -1.57 6.31
CA ILE A 35 -8.84 -1.35 6.46
C ILE A 35 -9.46 -2.64 7.00
N GLU A 36 -10.28 -2.52 8.04
CA GLU A 36 -10.97 -3.68 8.60
C GLU A 36 -11.97 -4.23 7.57
N GLY A 37 -11.76 -5.48 7.18
CA GLY A 37 -12.63 -6.23 6.27
C GLY A 37 -13.13 -7.52 6.94
N ASP A 38 -13.92 -8.30 6.21
CA ASP A 38 -14.40 -9.59 6.71
C ASP A 38 -13.22 -10.58 6.91
N LYS A 39 -13.28 -11.42 7.95
CA LYS A 39 -12.26 -12.45 8.21
C LYS A 39 -12.15 -13.47 7.07
N HIS A 40 -13.24 -13.68 6.33
CA HIS A 40 -13.35 -14.58 5.20
C HIS A 40 -12.91 -13.94 3.87
N GLU A 41 -12.61 -12.64 3.84
CA GLU A 41 -12.06 -12.01 2.64
C GLU A 41 -10.68 -12.57 2.30
N GLY A 42 -10.52 -12.90 1.02
CA GLY A 42 -9.26 -13.38 0.44
C GLY A 42 -8.23 -12.28 0.20
N HIS A 43 -8.50 -11.04 0.62
CA HIS A 43 -7.66 -9.87 0.39
C HIS A 43 -7.54 -8.98 1.64
N ARG A 44 -6.71 -7.95 1.51
CA ARG A 44 -6.51 -6.86 2.45
C ARG A 44 -6.54 -5.56 1.68
N ASP A 45 -7.40 -4.66 2.10
CA ASP A 45 -7.39 -3.28 1.62
C ASP A 45 -6.51 -2.46 2.57
N ILE A 46 -5.57 -1.71 2.03
CA ILE A 46 -4.52 -1.05 2.78
C ILE A 46 -4.47 0.40 2.31
N ILE A 47 -4.65 1.31 3.25
CA ILE A 47 -4.40 2.73 3.06
C ILE A 47 -2.89 2.94 3.09
N VAL A 48 -2.35 3.59 2.07
CA VAL A 48 -0.95 4.05 2.02
C VAL A 48 -0.96 5.58 1.97
N GLN A 49 -0.20 6.22 2.86
CA GLN A 49 -0.15 7.66 3.02
C GLN A 49 1.28 8.18 3.11
N ALA A 50 1.54 9.35 2.55
CA ALA A 50 2.86 9.98 2.65
C ALA A 50 2.77 11.51 2.57
N HIS A 51 3.87 12.17 2.93
CA HIS A 51 4.03 13.58 2.60
C HIS A 51 3.98 13.77 1.07
N PRO A 52 3.34 14.83 0.53
CA PRO A 52 3.18 15.00 -0.92
C PRO A 52 4.48 14.99 -1.73
N SER A 53 5.57 15.46 -1.12
CA SER A 53 6.88 15.43 -1.78
C SER A 53 7.43 14.02 -2.02
N LEU A 54 6.83 12.99 -1.41
CA LEU A 54 7.22 11.58 -1.54
C LEU A 54 6.27 10.79 -2.44
N GLU A 55 5.23 11.42 -2.99
CA GLU A 55 4.27 10.75 -3.88
C GLU A 55 4.96 10.02 -5.06
N PRO A 56 5.95 10.60 -5.76
CA PRO A 56 6.64 9.93 -6.86
C PRO A 56 7.31 8.62 -6.42
N GLU A 57 7.99 8.64 -5.28
CA GLU A 57 8.72 7.50 -4.72
C GLU A 57 7.76 6.40 -4.23
N VAL A 58 6.66 6.78 -3.57
CA VAL A 58 5.63 5.82 -3.15
C VAL A 58 4.97 5.17 -4.36
N LYS A 59 4.58 5.97 -5.37
CA LYS A 59 4.02 5.44 -6.61
C LYS A 59 5.00 4.52 -7.33
N TYR A 60 6.28 4.87 -7.35
CA TYR A 60 7.30 4.00 -7.95
C TYR A 60 7.37 2.65 -7.23
N LEU A 61 7.43 2.63 -5.90
CA LEU A 61 7.42 1.39 -5.12
C LEU A 61 6.17 0.55 -5.39
N LEU A 62 4.97 1.14 -5.28
CA LEU A 62 3.71 0.42 -5.48
C LEU A 62 3.59 -0.14 -6.89
N ASN A 63 4.03 0.60 -7.91
CA ASN A 63 4.06 0.10 -9.29
C ASN A 63 5.05 -1.05 -9.49
N LYS A 64 6.18 -1.06 -8.76
CA LYS A 64 7.10 -2.21 -8.77
C LYS A 64 6.47 -3.44 -8.11
N LEU A 65 5.82 -3.26 -6.98
CA LEU A 65 5.11 -4.36 -6.31
C LEU A 65 3.97 -4.91 -7.18
N ALA A 66 3.24 -4.06 -7.92
CA ALA A 66 2.22 -4.50 -8.88
C ALA A 66 2.76 -5.34 -10.06
N GLN A 67 4.07 -5.34 -10.30
CA GLN A 67 4.71 -6.23 -11.28
C GLN A 67 5.02 -7.62 -10.71
N GLU A 68 5.00 -7.77 -9.38
CA GLU A 68 5.41 -8.99 -8.68
C GLU A 68 4.25 -9.73 -8.01
N ILE A 69 3.21 -9.01 -7.58
CA ILE A 69 2.03 -9.53 -6.89
C ILE A 69 0.74 -8.94 -7.49
N ASP A 70 -0.41 -9.54 -7.21
CA ASP A 70 -1.72 -9.06 -7.69
C ASP A 70 -2.18 -7.86 -6.83
N LEU A 71 -1.51 -6.72 -7.03
CA LEU A 71 -1.81 -5.47 -6.34
C LEU A 71 -2.74 -4.60 -7.18
N GLN A 72 -3.88 -4.22 -6.61
CA GLN A 72 -4.91 -3.43 -7.27
C GLN A 72 -5.01 -2.05 -6.61
N PHE A 73 -5.02 -0.99 -7.40
CA PHE A 73 -5.34 0.36 -6.93
C PHE A 73 -6.87 0.52 -6.96
N ILE A 74 -7.47 0.90 -5.83
CA ILE A 74 -8.94 0.96 -5.65
C ILE A 74 -9.42 2.34 -5.17
N ASP A 75 -8.56 3.36 -5.33
CA ASP A 75 -8.85 4.77 -5.10
C ASP A 75 -9.54 5.47 -6.27
#